data_AF-A0A9W9P9F8-F1
#
_entry.id   AF-A0A9W9P9F8-F1
#
_cell.length_a   1.000
_cell.length_b   1.000
_cell.length_c   1.000
_cell.angle_alpha   90.00
_cell.angle_beta   90.00
_cell.angle_gamma   90.00
#
_symmetry.space_group_name_H-M   'P 1'
#
loop_
_entity.id
_entity.type
_entity.pdbx_description
1 polymer ?
#
loop_
_entity_poly.entity_id
_entity_poly.type
_entity_poly.pdbx_seq_one_letter_code
_entity_poly.pdbx_strand_id
1 'polypeptide(L)'
;MAQSKSQSPVTGQGEHLDQPQLNPSEQVKCDIQHNEPSREDVRSGSQQTFSLNISPSYVADWDTTAAFRELYQNWKDAILEEFDLDRLEFQPLYEEKEDYIAIFVPDVSNQHEHCQALGFIRYDKMTGQTILVNPCAQLKPEALDLGHSSKRENTNLTGCHGEGLKLAALVMSRNGHSIKINTAKSHWNFSFSGSRFRCTIRPTRMINSDPKTDPTKDMARMQPNIERDVMVVIAPARGKHGQRIALATFQTWLKVTLDIRGISYPSHVIETDAGDLVLDPRYSGRIYLKGMLLPAAFSEIKPYKLGYNFIQGRVNRDRQIMVDKHEEANTVRQIWELAIRENEKAVLPIYIDFLQNFPEAPDVESADILLADTTKALIWRHLLCKADGKIFYYSEKSHAQVSSSPNA
;
A
#
# COMPACT_ATOMS: atom_id res chain seq x y z
N MET A 1 -29.36 24.47 -73.82
CA MET A 1 -30.70 24.96 -74.21
C MET A 1 -31.69 24.27 -73.29
N ALA A 2 -32.43 24.88 -72.37
CA ALA A 2 -32.91 26.25 -72.23
C ALA A 2 -32.88 26.73 -70.76
N GLN A 3 -32.68 28.04 -70.63
CA GLN A 3 -32.98 28.94 -69.50
C GLN A 3 -34.50 28.92 -69.17
N SER A 4 -35.10 29.43 -68.09
CA SER A 4 -34.76 30.21 -66.88
C SER A 4 -36.11 30.53 -66.18
N LYS A 5 -36.09 30.83 -64.87
CA LYS A 5 -36.81 31.91 -64.14
C LYS A 5 -36.86 31.52 -62.64
N SER A 6 -36.00 32.05 -61.76
CA SER A 6 -35.97 33.39 -61.14
C SER A 6 -37.25 33.76 -60.39
N GLN A 7 -37.19 33.75 -59.05
CA GLN A 7 -37.85 34.74 -58.19
C GLN A 7 -37.22 34.74 -56.78
N SER A 8 -36.77 35.92 -56.39
CA SER A 8 -36.52 36.44 -55.03
C SER A 8 -36.87 37.95 -55.12
N PRO A 9 -36.85 38.79 -54.07
CA PRO A 9 -36.73 38.55 -52.62
C PRO A 9 -37.79 39.33 -51.78
N VAL A 10 -37.91 39.10 -50.47
CA VAL A 10 -38.22 40.17 -49.49
C VAL A 10 -37.52 39.89 -48.16
N THR A 11 -36.81 40.92 -47.72
CA THR A 11 -36.04 41.16 -46.51
C THR A 11 -36.86 41.24 -45.22
N GLY A 12 -36.29 40.74 -44.11
CA GLY A 12 -36.67 41.09 -42.74
C GLY A 12 -35.45 40.97 -41.82
N GLN A 13 -35.05 42.10 -41.25
CA GLN A 13 -33.85 42.32 -40.43
C GLN A 13 -34.03 41.91 -38.95
N GLY A 14 -32.91 41.72 -38.26
CA GLY A 14 -32.77 41.79 -36.79
C GLY A 14 -32.84 40.42 -36.09
N GLU A 15 -31.98 40.05 -35.14
CA GLU A 15 -30.93 40.76 -34.41
C GLU A 15 -29.87 39.74 -33.97
N HIS A 16 -28.63 40.21 -33.90
CA HIS A 16 -27.48 39.51 -33.36
C HIS A 16 -27.54 39.62 -31.83
N LEU A 17 -27.66 38.51 -31.12
CA LEU A 17 -27.43 38.44 -29.67
C LEU A 17 -26.50 37.27 -29.40
N ASP A 18 -25.28 37.64 -28.99
CA ASP A 18 -24.26 36.75 -28.45
C ASP A 18 -24.85 35.90 -27.31
N GLN A 19 -24.71 34.58 -27.43
CA GLN A 19 -24.87 33.68 -26.29
C GLN A 19 -23.49 33.13 -25.90
N PRO A 20 -23.11 33.19 -24.60
CA PRO A 20 -21.82 32.69 -24.14
C PRO A 20 -21.73 31.17 -24.30
N GLN A 21 -20.58 30.69 -24.77
CA GLN A 21 -20.21 29.27 -24.69
C GLN A 21 -20.21 28.82 -23.23
N LEU A 22 -21.19 27.98 -22.88
CA LEU A 22 -21.27 27.29 -21.60
C LEU A 22 -20.31 26.10 -21.57
N ASN A 23 -19.68 25.95 -20.40
CA ASN A 23 -18.64 24.99 -20.05
C ASN A 23 -19.03 23.52 -20.33
N PRO A 24 -18.09 22.62 -20.68
CA PRO A 24 -18.34 21.18 -20.88
C PRO A 24 -18.74 20.39 -19.62
N SER A 25 -19.01 21.06 -18.50
CA SER A 25 -19.18 20.48 -17.16
C SER A 25 -20.63 20.11 -16.82
N GLU A 26 -21.60 20.33 -17.72
CA GLU A 26 -23.04 20.13 -17.43
C GLU A 26 -23.75 19.15 -18.38
N GLN A 27 -23.00 18.27 -19.07
CA GLN A 27 -23.55 17.21 -19.92
C GLN A 27 -23.31 15.79 -19.38
N VAL A 28 -23.21 15.66 -18.05
CA VAL A 28 -23.29 14.38 -17.30
C VAL A 28 -24.41 14.47 -16.27
N LYS A 29 -25.59 14.91 -16.71
CA LYS A 29 -26.76 15.06 -15.83
C LYS A 29 -28.08 14.75 -16.54
N CYS A 30 -28.10 13.64 -17.28
CA CYS A 30 -29.33 12.94 -17.68
C CYS A 30 -28.90 11.57 -18.21
N ASP A 31 -28.83 10.60 -17.30
CA ASP A 31 -29.07 9.14 -17.51
C ASP A 31 -28.71 8.35 -16.24
N ILE A 32 -28.94 8.93 -15.06
CA ILE A 32 -29.06 8.17 -13.81
C ILE A 32 -30.51 7.74 -13.73
N GLN A 33 -30.89 6.72 -14.52
CA GLN A 33 -32.03 5.91 -14.12
C GLN A 33 -31.63 5.18 -12.84
N HIS A 34 -32.34 5.52 -11.78
CA HIS A 34 -32.32 4.82 -10.51
C HIS A 34 -32.50 3.32 -10.72
N ASN A 35 -31.42 2.55 -10.66
CA ASN A 35 -31.50 1.20 -10.15
C ASN A 35 -31.49 1.31 -8.62
N GLU A 36 -32.66 1.65 -8.05
CA GLU A 36 -32.94 1.23 -6.69
C GLU A 36 -32.82 -0.30 -6.65
N PRO A 37 -32.03 -0.89 -5.75
CA PRO A 37 -32.23 -2.29 -5.45
C PRO A 37 -33.65 -2.40 -4.90
N SER A 38 -34.48 -3.17 -5.58
CA SER A 38 -35.80 -3.58 -5.10
C SER A 38 -35.65 -4.09 -3.66
N ARG A 39 -36.02 -3.25 -2.69
CA ARG A 39 -36.07 -3.55 -1.26
C ARG A 39 -37.31 -4.40 -1.01
N GLU A 40 -37.26 -5.66 -1.44
CA GLU A 40 -38.10 -6.71 -0.88
C GLU A 40 -37.21 -7.75 -0.20
N ASP A 41 -37.69 -8.22 0.95
CA ASP A 41 -37.08 -9.20 1.87
C ASP A 41 -36.10 -8.69 2.93
N VAL A 42 -36.56 -7.73 3.75
CA VAL A 42 -36.20 -7.68 5.17
C VAL A 42 -37.00 -8.75 5.93
N ARG A 43 -36.67 -10.03 5.76
CA ARG A 43 -37.06 -11.12 6.68
C ARG A 43 -36.03 -12.27 6.70
N SER A 44 -35.38 -12.42 7.86
CA SER A 44 -34.81 -13.66 8.43
C SER A 44 -33.68 -14.41 7.68
N GLY A 45 -32.46 -14.35 8.20
CA GLY A 45 -31.44 -15.41 8.10
C GLY A 45 -31.10 -15.97 6.71
N SER A 46 -31.39 -15.22 5.64
CA SER A 46 -31.28 -15.67 4.25
C SER A 46 -29.90 -15.34 3.67
N GLN A 47 -29.46 -16.16 2.72
CA GLN A 47 -28.22 -15.92 1.97
C GLN A 47 -28.36 -14.66 1.12
N GLN A 48 -27.41 -13.72 1.25
CA GLN A 48 -27.34 -12.53 0.42
C GLN A 48 -26.26 -12.69 -0.66
N THR A 49 -26.48 -12.14 -1.86
CA THR A 49 -25.52 -12.18 -2.97
C THR A 49 -25.34 -10.80 -3.56
N PHE A 50 -24.10 -10.31 -3.57
CA PHE A 50 -23.71 -9.00 -4.06
C PHE A 50 -22.93 -9.17 -5.37
N SER A 51 -23.41 -8.57 -6.47
CA SER A 51 -22.64 -8.45 -7.71
C SER A 51 -21.67 -7.28 -7.55
N LEU A 52 -20.37 -7.53 -7.70
CA LEU A 52 -19.36 -6.49 -7.49
C LEU A 52 -19.14 -5.62 -8.74
N ASN A 53 -19.71 -6.02 -9.88
CA ASN A 53 -19.65 -5.29 -11.15
C ASN A 53 -18.21 -4.94 -11.61
N ILE A 54 -17.24 -5.76 -11.22
CA ILE A 54 -15.84 -5.65 -11.64
C ILE A 54 -15.58 -6.65 -12.78
N SER A 55 -14.97 -6.18 -13.87
CA SER A 55 -14.57 -7.06 -14.97
C SER A 55 -13.54 -8.10 -14.50
N PRO A 56 -13.62 -9.37 -14.94
CA PRO A 56 -12.57 -10.37 -14.68
C PRO A 56 -11.17 -9.95 -15.13
N SER A 57 -11.09 -9.08 -16.15
CA SER A 57 -9.84 -8.53 -16.69
C SER A 57 -9.41 -7.22 -16.03
N TYR A 58 -10.14 -6.71 -15.05
CA TYR A 58 -9.76 -5.50 -14.35
C TYR A 58 -8.45 -5.72 -13.57
N VAL A 59 -7.56 -4.73 -13.53
CA VAL A 59 -6.17 -4.86 -13.01
C VAL A 59 -5.50 -6.15 -13.50
N ALA A 60 -5.44 -6.34 -14.82
CA ALA A 60 -4.90 -7.57 -15.45
C ALA A 60 -3.40 -7.78 -15.20
N ASP A 61 -2.68 -6.71 -14.89
CA ASP A 61 -1.27 -6.68 -14.52
C ASP A 61 -1.02 -7.16 -13.08
N TRP A 62 -2.06 -7.24 -12.24
CA TRP A 62 -1.92 -7.73 -10.87
C TRP A 62 -1.82 -9.26 -10.80
N ASP A 63 -0.79 -9.73 -10.14
CA ASP A 63 -0.58 -11.12 -9.77
C ASP A 63 -1.05 -11.41 -8.32
N THR A 64 -0.87 -12.65 -7.86
CA THR A 64 -1.23 -13.03 -6.49
C THR A 64 -0.40 -12.29 -5.43
N THR A 65 0.79 -11.81 -5.77
CA THR A 65 1.64 -11.00 -4.88
C THR A 65 1.01 -9.63 -4.65
N ALA A 66 0.56 -8.94 -5.69
CA ALA A 66 -0.17 -7.68 -5.58
C ALA A 66 -1.48 -7.84 -4.79
N ALA A 67 -2.18 -8.95 -5.00
CA ALA A 67 -3.38 -9.27 -4.23
C ALA A 67 -3.08 -9.52 -2.74
N PHE A 68 -2.03 -10.28 -2.43
CA PHE A 68 -1.63 -10.52 -1.04
C PHE A 68 -1.17 -9.23 -0.36
N ARG A 69 -0.49 -8.33 -1.07
CA ARG A 69 -0.11 -7.00 -0.55
C ARG A 69 -1.31 -6.25 0.02
N GLU A 70 -2.43 -6.20 -0.70
CA GLU A 70 -3.66 -5.55 -0.22
C GLU A 70 -4.27 -6.27 1.00
N LEU A 71 -4.21 -7.60 1.04
CA LEU A 71 -4.70 -8.37 2.19
C LEU A 71 -3.82 -8.17 3.43
N TYR A 72 -2.50 -8.19 3.26
CA TYR A 72 -1.53 -7.92 4.32
C TYR A 72 -1.72 -6.51 4.88
N GLN A 73 -1.89 -5.52 4.01
CA GLN A 73 -2.13 -4.14 4.41
C GLN A 73 -3.44 -3.99 5.19
N ASN A 74 -4.53 -4.66 4.77
CA ASN A 74 -5.76 -4.68 5.55
C ASN A 74 -5.57 -5.35 6.92
N TRP A 75 -4.80 -6.44 6.97
CA TRP A 75 -4.45 -7.12 8.22
C TRP A 75 -3.63 -6.22 9.16
N LYS A 76 -2.58 -5.58 8.65
CA LYS A 76 -1.75 -4.61 9.39
C LYS A 76 -2.56 -3.43 9.90
N ASP A 77 -3.27 -2.75 9.01
CA ASP A 77 -4.05 -1.55 9.33
C ASP A 77 -5.11 -1.82 10.42
N ALA A 78 -5.78 -2.98 10.35
CA ALA A 78 -6.76 -3.35 11.36
C ALA A 78 -6.13 -3.65 12.74
N ILE A 79 -4.90 -4.16 12.81
CA ILE A 79 -4.18 -4.32 14.08
C ILE A 79 -3.78 -2.95 14.64
N LEU A 80 -3.20 -2.08 13.79
CA LEU A 80 -2.80 -0.73 14.20
C LEU A 80 -3.98 0.07 14.75
N GLU A 81 -5.14 -0.01 14.09
CA GLU A 81 -6.36 0.70 14.47
C GLU A 81 -7.02 0.13 15.73
N GLU A 82 -7.15 -1.19 15.85
CA GLU A 82 -7.82 -1.83 16.99
C GLU A 82 -7.03 -1.68 18.30
N PHE A 83 -5.70 -1.71 18.22
CA PHE A 83 -4.81 -1.70 19.38
C PHE A 83 -4.07 -0.38 19.60
N ASP A 84 -4.40 0.67 18.82
CA ASP A 84 -3.80 2.01 18.90
C ASP A 84 -2.27 1.98 18.92
N LEU A 85 -1.68 1.17 18.05
CA LEU A 85 -0.23 0.98 17.98
C LEU A 85 0.42 2.03 17.07
N ASP A 86 1.59 2.51 17.47
CA ASP A 86 2.48 3.20 16.54
C ASP A 86 3.15 2.21 15.57
N ARG A 87 3.63 2.73 14.43
CA ARG A 87 4.35 1.97 13.40
C ARG A 87 5.54 1.18 13.95
N LEU A 88 6.23 1.70 14.96
CA LEU A 88 7.42 1.06 15.56
C LEU A 88 7.05 -0.07 16.52
N GLU A 89 5.84 -0.04 17.08
CA GLU A 89 5.30 -1.08 17.96
C GLU A 89 4.75 -2.27 17.17
N PHE A 90 4.37 -2.05 15.90
CA PHE A 90 4.01 -3.12 14.98
C PHE A 90 5.23 -3.95 14.54
N GLN A 91 5.55 -4.99 15.31
CA GLN A 91 6.72 -5.83 15.10
C GLN A 91 6.34 -7.30 14.86
N PRO A 92 5.76 -7.64 13.69
CA PRO A 92 5.39 -9.03 13.39
C PRO A 92 6.62 -9.95 13.38
N LEU A 93 6.50 -11.09 14.04
CA LEU A 93 7.53 -12.13 14.14
C LEU A 93 7.24 -13.27 13.16
N TYR A 94 8.30 -13.81 12.55
CA TYR A 94 8.24 -15.01 11.71
C TYR A 94 8.52 -16.28 12.53
N GLU A 95 7.69 -17.30 12.37
CA GLU A 95 7.90 -18.66 12.88
C GLU A 95 7.71 -19.67 11.74
N GLU A 96 8.63 -20.63 11.61
CA GLU A 96 8.48 -21.74 10.68
C GLU A 96 8.59 -23.08 11.42
N LYS A 97 7.56 -23.90 11.26
CA LYS A 97 7.49 -25.28 11.75
C LYS A 97 7.44 -26.26 10.57
N GLU A 98 7.46 -27.55 10.88
CA GLU A 98 7.45 -28.61 9.86
C GLU A 98 6.19 -28.54 8.97
N ASP A 99 5.04 -28.23 9.57
CA ASP A 99 3.72 -28.27 8.94
C ASP A 99 3.18 -26.88 8.54
N TYR A 100 3.70 -25.80 9.12
CA TYR A 100 3.22 -24.44 8.84
C TYR A 100 4.30 -23.36 8.89
N ILE A 101 3.98 -22.20 8.30
CA ILE A 101 4.66 -20.92 8.53
C ILE A 101 3.66 -19.97 9.19
N ALA A 102 4.10 -19.20 10.18
CA ALA A 102 3.29 -18.19 10.82
C ALA A 102 4.00 -16.84 10.87
N ILE A 103 3.19 -15.79 10.79
CA ILE A 103 3.56 -14.42 11.11
C ILE A 103 2.58 -13.96 12.18
N PHE A 104 3.06 -13.45 13.31
CA PHE A 104 2.16 -12.96 14.35
C PHE A 104 2.71 -11.69 14.99
N VAL A 105 1.82 -10.80 15.42
CA VAL A 105 2.20 -9.57 16.14
C VAL A 105 2.12 -9.86 17.63
N PRO A 106 3.23 -9.85 18.38
CA PRO A 106 3.20 -10.10 19.81
C PRO A 106 2.50 -8.93 20.54
N ASP A 107 1.78 -9.24 21.62
CA ASP A 107 1.30 -8.21 22.54
C ASP A 107 2.41 -7.89 23.55
N VAL A 108 3.02 -6.72 23.42
CA VAL A 108 4.13 -6.27 24.29
C VAL A 108 3.66 -5.47 25.50
N SER A 109 2.35 -5.17 25.60
CA SER A 109 1.78 -4.41 26.70
C SER A 109 1.80 -5.18 28.03
N ASN A 110 1.70 -6.51 27.97
CA ASN A 110 1.73 -7.41 29.12
C ASN A 110 3.05 -8.20 29.18
N GLN A 111 4.11 -7.56 29.66
CA GLN A 111 5.44 -8.17 29.83
C GLN A 111 5.47 -9.42 30.74
N HIS A 112 4.39 -9.72 31.45
CA HIS A 112 4.28 -10.86 32.36
C HIS A 112 3.71 -12.13 31.72
N GLU A 113 3.14 -12.08 30.50
CA GLU A 113 2.60 -13.25 29.80
C GLU A 113 3.19 -13.35 28.38
N HIS A 114 4.26 -14.14 28.21
CA HIS A 114 4.98 -14.35 26.95
C HIS A 114 4.19 -15.04 25.81
N CYS A 115 2.86 -15.18 25.94
CA CYS A 115 2.02 -16.00 25.05
C CYS A 115 0.77 -15.24 24.57
N GLN A 116 0.90 -13.97 24.22
CA GLN A 116 -0.19 -13.14 23.68
C GLN A 116 0.19 -12.57 22.30
N ALA A 117 -0.79 -12.51 21.40
CA ALA A 117 -0.63 -11.94 20.07
C ALA A 117 -1.85 -11.09 19.66
N LEU A 118 -1.62 -10.07 18.84
CA LEU A 118 -2.62 -9.10 18.39
C LEU A 118 -3.23 -9.47 17.03
N GLY A 119 -2.74 -10.54 16.41
CA GLY A 119 -3.22 -11.06 15.14
C GLY A 119 -2.17 -11.95 14.49
N PHE A 120 -2.57 -12.75 13.52
CA PHE A 120 -1.64 -13.67 12.85
C PHE A 120 -1.99 -13.94 11.39
N ILE A 121 -0.99 -14.39 10.64
CA ILE A 121 -1.07 -15.01 9.33
C ILE A 121 -0.49 -16.42 9.48
N ARG A 122 -1.18 -17.44 8.98
CA ARG A 122 -0.67 -18.82 8.97
C ARG A 122 -0.79 -19.42 7.57
N TYR A 123 0.30 -19.98 7.07
CA TYR A 123 0.35 -20.79 5.87
C TYR A 123 0.56 -22.25 6.22
N ASP A 124 -0.35 -23.11 5.79
CA ASP A 124 -0.33 -24.54 6.01
C ASP A 124 0.38 -25.24 4.83
N LYS A 125 1.53 -25.85 5.09
CA LYS A 125 2.42 -26.43 4.06
C LYS A 125 1.78 -27.64 3.36
N MET A 126 0.95 -28.40 4.08
CA MET A 126 0.29 -29.60 3.56
C MET A 126 -0.84 -29.25 2.60
N THR A 127 -1.70 -28.31 2.99
CA THR A 127 -2.89 -27.94 2.24
C THR A 127 -2.63 -26.83 1.21
N GLY A 128 -1.56 -26.05 1.39
CA GLY A 128 -1.30 -24.86 0.57
C GLY A 128 -2.36 -23.77 0.79
N GLN A 129 -2.82 -23.64 2.04
CA GLN A 129 -3.83 -22.67 2.48
C GLN A 129 -3.17 -21.58 3.31
N THR A 130 -3.59 -20.33 3.13
CA THR A 130 -3.20 -19.20 3.97
C THR A 130 -4.42 -18.64 4.68
N ILE A 131 -4.28 -18.32 5.96
CA ILE A 131 -5.27 -17.57 6.74
C ILE A 131 -4.65 -16.30 7.31
N LEU A 132 -5.39 -15.20 7.31
CA LEU A 132 -5.04 -13.95 7.97
C LEU A 132 -6.16 -13.63 8.98
N VAL A 133 -5.80 -13.30 10.21
CA VAL A 133 -6.76 -13.12 11.30
C VAL A 133 -6.49 -11.82 12.05
N ASN A 134 -7.56 -11.03 12.17
CA ASN A 134 -7.65 -9.85 13.03
C ASN A 134 -8.64 -10.15 14.16
N PRO A 135 -8.21 -10.17 15.44
CA PRO A 135 -9.12 -10.39 16.56
C PRO A 135 -10.04 -9.18 16.74
N CYS A 136 -11.26 -9.42 17.21
CA CYS A 136 -12.25 -8.37 17.56
C CYS A 136 -12.70 -7.43 16.43
N ALA A 137 -12.07 -7.49 15.26
CA ALA A 137 -12.45 -6.72 14.08
C ALA A 137 -13.83 -7.16 13.55
N GLN A 138 -14.52 -6.23 12.88
CA GLN A 138 -15.81 -6.52 12.23
C GLN A 138 -15.82 -5.99 10.80
N LEU A 139 -16.29 -6.83 9.87
CA LEU A 139 -16.52 -6.44 8.49
C LEU A 139 -18.03 -6.39 8.23
N LYS A 140 -18.54 -5.19 7.95
CA LYS A 140 -19.96 -4.99 7.62
C LYS A 140 -20.19 -5.07 6.10
N PRO A 141 -21.38 -5.50 5.62
CA PRO A 141 -21.68 -5.66 4.20
C PRO A 141 -21.39 -4.44 3.33
N GLU A 142 -21.47 -3.23 3.89
CA GLU A 142 -21.16 -1.95 3.23
C GLU A 142 -19.70 -1.91 2.72
N ALA A 143 -18.80 -2.73 3.28
CA ALA A 143 -17.44 -2.91 2.74
C ALA A 143 -17.43 -3.48 1.31
N LEU A 144 -18.55 -4.02 0.81
CA LEU A 144 -18.71 -4.46 -0.58
C LEU A 144 -19.11 -3.34 -1.53
N ASP A 145 -19.54 -2.17 -1.04
CA ASP A 145 -19.95 -1.02 -1.87
C ASP A 145 -18.74 -0.29 -2.46
N LEU A 146 -18.76 -0.04 -3.78
CA LEU A 146 -17.66 0.66 -4.44
C LEU A 146 -17.45 2.06 -3.83
N GLY A 147 -16.20 2.40 -3.54
CA GLY A 147 -15.84 3.67 -2.92
C GLY A 147 -16.03 3.75 -1.39
N HIS A 148 -16.64 2.76 -0.74
CA HIS A 148 -16.76 2.76 0.73
C HIS A 148 -15.39 2.43 1.37
N SER A 149 -14.78 3.42 2.03
CA SER A 149 -13.57 3.23 2.84
C SER A 149 -13.69 3.96 4.16
N SER A 150 -13.49 3.23 5.27
CA SER A 150 -13.36 3.81 6.61
C SER A 150 -12.05 4.57 6.80
N LYS A 151 -11.09 4.41 5.88
CA LYS A 151 -9.71 4.93 6.00
C LYS A 151 -9.48 6.30 5.35
N ARG A 152 -10.55 7.02 4.94
CA ARG A 152 -10.42 8.27 4.17
C ARG A 152 -9.84 9.44 4.97
N GLU A 153 -10.05 9.46 6.28
CA GLU A 153 -9.63 10.57 7.16
C GLU A 153 -8.41 10.22 8.01
N ASN A 154 -8.00 8.94 8.05
CA ASN A 154 -6.86 8.51 8.87
C ASN A 154 -5.57 8.48 8.04
N THR A 155 -4.72 9.50 8.23
CA THR A 155 -3.43 9.64 7.54
C THR A 155 -2.41 8.58 7.93
N ASN A 156 -2.64 7.80 8.99
CA ASN A 156 -1.74 6.73 9.43
C ASN A 156 -2.02 5.42 8.68
N LEU A 157 -3.25 5.19 8.23
CA LEU A 157 -3.62 4.00 7.45
C LEU A 157 -3.31 4.17 5.95
N THR A 158 -3.16 3.06 5.24
CA THR A 158 -2.89 3.06 3.80
C THR A 158 -4.16 2.60 3.09
N GLY A 159 -4.90 3.44 2.33
CA GLY A 159 -6.21 2.94 1.86
C GLY A 159 -7.37 3.87 1.48
N CYS A 160 -7.24 4.88 0.62
CA CYS A 160 -8.35 5.85 0.44
C CYS A 160 -9.58 5.33 -0.36
N HIS A 161 -9.43 4.30 -1.19
CA HIS A 161 -10.45 3.93 -2.20
C HIS A 161 -11.46 2.87 -1.76
N GLY A 162 -11.14 2.03 -0.76
CA GLY A 162 -12.07 0.98 -0.28
C GLY A 162 -12.23 -0.21 -1.25
N GLU A 163 -11.39 -0.30 -2.27
CA GLU A 163 -11.47 -1.33 -3.33
C GLU A 163 -10.53 -2.52 -3.09
N GLY A 164 -9.47 -2.35 -2.28
CA GLY A 164 -8.35 -3.31 -2.16
C GLY A 164 -8.78 -4.74 -1.83
N LEU A 165 -9.72 -4.92 -0.89
CA LEU A 165 -10.26 -6.25 -0.55
C LEU A 165 -10.91 -6.94 -1.76
N LYS A 166 -11.71 -6.20 -2.53
CA LYS A 166 -12.46 -6.73 -3.68
C LYS A 166 -11.53 -7.07 -4.83
N LEU A 167 -10.53 -6.21 -5.06
CA LEU A 167 -9.51 -6.43 -6.08
C LEU A 167 -8.62 -7.61 -5.71
N ALA A 168 -8.18 -7.72 -4.46
CA ALA A 168 -7.46 -8.89 -3.98
C ALA A 168 -8.28 -10.17 -4.16
N ALA A 169 -9.57 -10.14 -3.80
CA ALA A 169 -10.47 -11.27 -3.98
C ALA A 169 -10.64 -11.67 -5.46
N LEU A 170 -10.78 -10.68 -6.34
CA LEU A 170 -10.84 -10.88 -7.79
C LEU A 170 -9.58 -11.55 -8.31
N VAL A 171 -8.41 -11.02 -7.94
CA VAL A 171 -7.11 -11.50 -8.41
C VAL A 171 -6.82 -12.91 -7.91
N MET A 172 -7.09 -13.20 -6.64
CA MET A 172 -6.91 -14.56 -6.12
C MET A 172 -7.87 -15.54 -6.82
N SER A 173 -9.13 -15.13 -7.04
CA SER A 173 -10.13 -15.93 -7.76
C SER A 173 -9.73 -16.23 -9.20
N ARG A 174 -9.19 -15.24 -9.93
CA ARG A 174 -8.75 -15.43 -11.32
C ARG A 174 -7.55 -16.38 -11.43
N ASN A 175 -6.73 -16.44 -10.39
CA ASN A 175 -5.54 -17.30 -10.30
C ASN A 175 -5.82 -18.68 -9.67
N GLY A 176 -7.09 -19.11 -9.59
CA GLY A 176 -7.43 -20.48 -9.15
C GLY A 176 -7.45 -20.67 -7.63
N HIS A 177 -7.49 -19.58 -6.85
CA HIS A 177 -7.65 -19.61 -5.40
C HIS A 177 -9.05 -19.15 -5.00
N SER A 178 -9.63 -19.75 -3.96
CA SER A 178 -10.87 -19.31 -3.33
C SER A 178 -10.56 -18.37 -2.17
N ILE A 179 -11.23 -17.21 -2.17
CA ILE A 179 -11.21 -16.27 -1.04
C ILE A 179 -12.52 -16.37 -0.27
N LYS A 180 -12.38 -16.62 1.03
CA LYS A 180 -13.50 -16.63 1.98
C LYS A 180 -13.19 -15.72 3.14
N ILE A 181 -14.22 -15.09 3.70
CA ILE A 181 -14.09 -14.27 4.91
C ILE A 181 -15.11 -14.79 5.92
N ASN A 182 -14.62 -15.07 7.12
CA ASN A 182 -15.42 -15.48 8.25
C ASN A 182 -15.40 -14.33 9.25
N THR A 183 -16.57 -13.80 9.59
CA THR A 183 -16.70 -12.63 10.48
C THR A 183 -18.12 -12.53 11.02
N ALA A 184 -18.27 -12.14 12.29
CA ALA A 184 -19.56 -11.83 12.92
C ALA A 184 -20.65 -12.88 12.64
N LYS A 185 -20.33 -14.17 12.78
CA LYS A 185 -21.24 -15.30 12.49
C LYS A 185 -21.75 -15.31 11.04
N SER A 186 -20.92 -14.88 10.09
CA SER A 186 -21.22 -14.91 8.67
C SER A 186 -20.04 -15.45 7.86
N HIS A 187 -20.37 -16.12 6.76
CA HIS A 187 -19.43 -16.67 5.80
C HIS A 187 -19.59 -15.96 4.46
N TRP A 188 -18.54 -15.28 4.03
CA TRP A 188 -18.47 -14.56 2.78
C TRP A 188 -17.65 -15.41 1.81
N ASN A 189 -18.15 -15.61 0.60
CA ASN A 189 -17.46 -16.38 -0.43
C ASN A 189 -17.44 -15.61 -1.74
N PHE A 190 -16.23 -15.27 -2.19
CA PHE A 190 -16.00 -14.62 -3.48
C PHE A 190 -15.88 -15.68 -4.57
N SER A 191 -16.58 -15.47 -5.68
CA SER A 191 -16.58 -16.43 -6.79
C SER A 191 -17.03 -15.79 -8.10
N PHE A 192 -16.66 -16.45 -9.21
CA PHE A 192 -17.22 -16.15 -10.52
C PHE A 192 -18.51 -16.94 -10.76
N SER A 193 -19.45 -16.30 -11.44
CA SER A 193 -20.64 -16.91 -12.03
C SER A 193 -20.69 -16.53 -13.49
N GLY A 194 -20.09 -17.36 -14.35
CA GLY A 194 -19.74 -16.94 -15.71
C GLY A 194 -18.71 -15.81 -15.64
N SER A 195 -18.95 -14.69 -16.32
CA SER A 195 -18.09 -13.50 -16.30
C SER A 195 -18.35 -12.56 -15.12
N ARG A 196 -19.38 -12.81 -14.30
CA ARG A 196 -19.75 -11.91 -13.19
C ARG A 196 -19.03 -12.31 -11.90
N PHE A 197 -18.28 -11.37 -11.33
CA PHE A 197 -17.66 -11.53 -10.02
C PHE A 197 -18.63 -11.12 -8.90
N ARG A 198 -18.85 -12.02 -7.93
CA ARG A 198 -19.82 -11.82 -6.85
C ARG A 198 -19.27 -12.24 -5.49
N CYS A 199 -19.83 -11.66 -4.45
CA CYS A 199 -19.68 -12.12 -3.07
C CYS A 199 -21.02 -12.67 -2.57
N THR A 200 -21.00 -13.89 -2.01
CA THR A 200 -22.16 -14.48 -1.35
C THR A 200 -21.93 -14.49 0.15
N ILE A 201 -22.82 -13.86 0.91
CA ILE A 201 -22.80 -13.84 2.38
C ILE A 201 -23.84 -14.82 2.89
N ARG A 202 -23.42 -15.74 3.76
CA ARG A 202 -24.28 -16.73 4.42
C ARG A 202 -24.19 -16.55 5.93
N PRO A 203 -25.30 -16.31 6.63
CA PRO A 203 -25.29 -16.33 8.09
C PRO A 203 -25.02 -17.75 8.60
N THR A 204 -24.25 -17.86 9.68
CA THR A 204 -23.94 -19.12 10.34
C THR A 204 -25.03 -19.43 11.36
N ARG A 205 -25.63 -20.62 11.27
CA ARG A 205 -26.57 -21.13 12.27
C ARG A 205 -25.81 -21.81 13.40
N MET A 206 -25.19 -21.04 14.30
CA MET A 206 -24.61 -21.60 15.52
C MET A 206 -25.40 -21.19 16.76
N ILE A 207 -25.55 -22.15 17.67
CA ILE A 207 -26.16 -22.03 18.99
C ILE A 207 -25.12 -21.41 19.91
N ASN A 208 -25.54 -20.44 20.72
CA ASN A 208 -24.73 -19.78 21.74
C ASN A 208 -23.85 -20.78 22.51
N SER A 209 -22.57 -20.78 22.22
CA SER A 209 -21.54 -21.20 23.16
C SER A 209 -20.54 -20.07 23.20
N ASP A 210 -20.53 -19.36 24.32
CA ASP A 210 -19.63 -18.25 24.60
C ASP A 210 -18.45 -18.82 25.40
N PRO A 211 -17.38 -19.31 24.76
CA PRO A 211 -16.12 -19.38 25.46
C PRO A 211 -15.59 -17.94 25.51
N LYS A 212 -15.69 -17.32 26.69
CA LYS A 212 -14.96 -16.10 27.06
C LYS A 212 -13.46 -16.39 27.09
N THR A 213 -12.88 -16.71 25.95
CA THR A 213 -11.43 -16.85 25.80
C THR A 213 -10.83 -15.49 25.53
N ASP A 214 -9.67 -15.27 26.14
CA ASP A 214 -8.87 -14.09 25.90
C ASP A 214 -8.45 -14.04 24.41
N PRO A 215 -8.85 -12.99 23.65
CA PRO A 215 -8.53 -12.86 22.24
C PRO A 215 -7.03 -12.96 21.95
N THR A 216 -6.19 -12.38 22.79
CA THR A 216 -4.75 -12.34 22.52
C THR A 216 -4.10 -13.71 22.73
N LYS A 217 -4.61 -14.49 23.69
CA LYS A 217 -4.19 -15.90 23.90
C LYS A 217 -4.66 -16.81 22.77
N ASP A 218 -5.84 -16.56 22.23
CA ASP A 218 -6.37 -17.29 21.06
C ASP A 218 -5.52 -17.04 19.82
N MET A 219 -5.13 -15.78 19.57
CA MET A 219 -4.24 -15.43 18.46
C MET A 219 -2.87 -16.10 18.61
N ALA A 220 -2.30 -16.12 19.82
CA ALA A 220 -1.02 -16.79 20.08
C ALA A 220 -1.08 -18.31 19.83
N ARG A 221 -2.24 -18.93 20.08
CA ARG A 221 -2.51 -20.34 19.75
C ARG A 221 -2.96 -20.57 18.31
N MET A 222 -3.11 -19.50 17.52
CA MET A 222 -3.66 -19.52 16.16
C MET A 222 -5.05 -20.17 16.07
N GLN A 223 -5.90 -19.89 17.06
CA GLN A 223 -7.27 -20.44 17.18
C GLN A 223 -8.30 -19.32 17.02
N PRO A 224 -8.70 -18.97 15.78
CA PRO A 224 -9.63 -17.88 15.55
C PRO A 224 -11.05 -18.23 15.98
N ASN A 225 -11.77 -17.24 16.50
CA ASN A 225 -13.19 -17.35 16.84
C ASN A 225 -14.04 -16.57 15.82
N ILE A 226 -14.82 -17.28 15.00
CA ILE A 226 -15.66 -16.68 13.94
C ILE A 226 -16.74 -15.70 14.44
N GLU A 227 -17.11 -15.76 15.71
CA GLU A 227 -18.08 -14.82 16.28
C GLU A 227 -17.45 -13.45 16.59
N ARG A 228 -16.15 -13.45 16.88
CA ARG A 228 -15.39 -12.28 17.35
C ARG A 228 -14.44 -11.71 16.30
N ASP A 229 -13.83 -12.59 15.51
CA ASP A 229 -12.67 -12.26 14.68
C ASP A 229 -13.04 -12.13 13.20
N VAL A 230 -12.24 -11.36 12.45
CA VAL A 230 -12.21 -11.41 10.98
C VAL A 230 -11.12 -12.38 10.56
N MET A 231 -11.51 -13.44 9.86
CA MET A 231 -10.60 -14.44 9.29
C MET A 231 -10.75 -14.47 7.77
N VAL A 232 -9.71 -14.03 7.07
CA VAL A 232 -9.58 -14.14 5.62
C VAL A 232 -8.88 -15.46 5.29
N VAL A 233 -9.47 -16.24 4.40
CA VAL A 233 -8.98 -17.56 4.00
C VAL A 233 -8.69 -17.58 2.51
N ILE A 234 -7.47 -17.94 2.16
CA ILE A 234 -7.00 -18.18 0.80
C ILE A 234 -6.71 -19.68 0.67
N ALA A 235 -7.49 -20.36 -0.14
CA ALA A 235 -7.37 -21.81 -0.31
C ALA A 235 -7.44 -22.17 -1.80
N PRO A 236 -7.04 -23.39 -2.21
CA PRO A 236 -7.34 -23.87 -3.55
C PRO A 236 -8.83 -23.71 -3.89
N ALA A 237 -9.14 -23.19 -5.07
CA ALA A 237 -10.52 -23.22 -5.54
C ALA A 237 -11.04 -24.67 -5.66
N ARG A 238 -12.35 -24.86 -5.58
CA ARG A 238 -12.94 -26.19 -5.80
C ARG A 238 -12.87 -26.54 -7.29
N GLY A 239 -12.62 -27.81 -7.59
CA GLY A 239 -12.63 -28.35 -8.96
C GLY A 239 -11.25 -28.42 -9.60
N LYS A 240 -11.22 -28.77 -10.89
CA LYS A 240 -9.99 -29.11 -11.63
C LYS A 240 -8.99 -27.95 -11.80
N HIS A 241 -9.45 -26.71 -11.61
CA HIS A 241 -8.62 -25.51 -11.76
C HIS A 241 -8.12 -24.95 -10.43
N GLY A 242 -8.44 -25.61 -9.30
CA GLY A 242 -7.95 -25.21 -7.99
C GLY A 242 -6.46 -25.45 -7.84
N GLN A 243 -5.71 -24.41 -7.46
CA GLN A 243 -4.27 -24.53 -7.21
C GLN A 243 -3.94 -24.35 -5.73
N ARG A 244 -3.14 -25.28 -5.20
CA ARG A 244 -2.48 -25.09 -3.91
C ARG A 244 -1.49 -23.95 -4.03
N ILE A 245 -1.48 -23.07 -3.04
CA ILE A 245 -0.44 -22.05 -2.94
C ILE A 245 0.86 -22.82 -2.70
N ALA A 246 1.82 -22.71 -3.61
CA ALA A 246 3.12 -23.33 -3.41
C ALA A 246 3.90 -22.55 -2.34
N LEU A 247 4.75 -23.25 -1.59
CA LEU A 247 5.57 -22.62 -0.54
C LEU A 247 6.40 -21.45 -1.09
N ALA A 248 7.03 -21.61 -2.26
CA ALA A 248 7.80 -20.55 -2.91
C ALA A 248 6.95 -19.32 -3.30
N THR A 249 5.69 -19.54 -3.68
CA THR A 249 4.73 -18.46 -3.94
C THR A 249 4.42 -17.70 -2.65
N PHE A 250 4.11 -18.42 -1.56
CA PHE A 250 3.87 -17.80 -0.26
C PHE A 250 5.11 -17.03 0.26
N GLN A 251 6.31 -17.58 0.10
CA GLN A 251 7.56 -16.87 0.44
C GLN A 251 7.77 -15.60 -0.39
N THR A 252 7.28 -15.58 -1.63
CA THR A 252 7.30 -14.36 -2.47
C THR A 252 6.30 -13.33 -1.96
N TRP A 253 5.13 -13.76 -1.51
CA TRP A 253 4.14 -12.88 -0.86
C TRP A 253 4.69 -12.19 0.38
N LEU A 254 5.56 -12.85 1.17
CA LEU A 254 6.17 -12.22 2.34
C LEU A 254 7.17 -11.10 2.01
N LYS A 255 7.59 -10.95 0.75
CA LYS A 255 8.50 -9.88 0.31
C LYS A 255 7.80 -8.54 0.05
N VAL A 256 6.48 -8.48 0.15
CA VAL A 256 5.70 -7.25 -0.08
C VAL A 256 5.81 -6.21 1.03
N THR A 257 6.48 -6.55 2.13
CA THR A 257 6.60 -5.71 3.33
C THR A 257 8.01 -5.78 3.92
N LEU A 258 8.46 -4.72 4.59
CA LEU A 258 9.69 -4.72 5.40
C LEU A 258 9.48 -5.05 6.88
N ASP A 259 8.25 -5.28 7.34
CA ASP A 259 7.95 -5.26 8.78
C ASP A 259 8.25 -6.60 9.48
N ILE A 260 8.36 -7.71 8.75
CA ILE A 260 8.38 -9.06 9.33
C ILE A 260 9.79 -9.40 9.83
N ARG A 261 9.94 -9.37 11.16
CA ARG A 261 11.18 -9.69 11.87
C ARG A 261 11.55 -11.16 11.63
N GLY A 262 12.83 -11.38 11.33
CA GLY A 262 13.38 -12.70 11.00
C GLY A 262 13.32 -13.07 9.51
N ILE A 263 12.60 -12.32 8.67
CA ILE A 263 12.53 -12.60 7.23
C ILE A 263 12.75 -11.37 6.34
N SER A 264 11.90 -10.34 6.47
CA SER A 264 11.92 -9.15 5.62
C SER A 264 12.30 -7.86 6.34
N TYR A 265 12.55 -7.93 7.65
CA TYR A 265 13.09 -6.81 8.40
C TYR A 265 14.60 -6.64 8.14
N PRO A 266 15.08 -5.42 7.81
CA PRO A 266 16.49 -5.15 7.57
C PRO A 266 17.37 -5.39 8.80
N SER A 267 18.61 -5.85 8.60
CA SER A 267 19.57 -6.00 9.71
C SER A 267 20.18 -4.67 10.16
N HIS A 268 20.15 -3.67 9.28
CA HIS A 268 20.66 -2.33 9.55
C HIS A 268 19.71 -1.28 8.99
N VAL A 269 18.96 -0.65 9.88
CA VAL A 269 17.99 0.40 9.59
C VAL A 269 18.13 1.50 10.64
N ILE A 270 18.02 2.74 10.21
CA ILE A 270 17.97 3.91 11.07
C ILE A 270 16.57 4.48 10.94
N GLU A 271 15.77 4.28 11.98
CA GLU A 271 14.39 4.72 12.05
C GLU A 271 14.37 6.20 12.46
N THR A 272 13.68 7.05 11.71
CA THR A 272 13.55 8.48 12.03
C THR A 272 12.11 8.95 11.93
N ASP A 273 11.81 10.13 12.47
CA ASP A 273 10.48 10.73 12.37
C ASP A 273 10.05 11.09 10.93
N ALA A 274 10.98 11.17 9.97
CA ALA A 274 10.64 11.41 8.55
C ALA A 274 10.50 10.11 7.73
N GLY A 275 10.87 8.96 8.32
CA GLY A 275 11.00 7.69 7.62
C GLY A 275 12.31 6.98 7.97
N ASP A 276 12.53 5.82 7.37
CA ASP A 276 13.65 4.96 7.75
C ASP A 276 14.70 4.89 6.63
N LEU A 277 15.96 5.02 7.02
CA LEU A 277 17.12 4.80 6.16
C LEU A 277 17.56 3.33 6.28
N VAL A 278 17.44 2.57 5.20
CA VAL A 278 17.80 1.15 5.17
C VAL A 278 19.18 0.97 4.54
N LEU A 279 20.17 0.67 5.39
CA LEU A 279 21.56 0.47 4.99
C LEU A 279 21.90 -0.99 4.66
N ASP A 280 20.97 -1.91 4.91
CA ASP A 280 21.10 -3.32 4.54
C ASP A 280 21.14 -3.48 3.00
N PRO A 281 22.26 -3.97 2.41
CA PRO A 281 22.41 -4.06 0.96
C PRO A 281 21.35 -4.91 0.25
N ARG A 282 20.68 -5.83 0.97
CA ARG A 282 19.59 -6.65 0.42
C ARG A 282 18.37 -5.83 -0.02
N TYR A 283 18.28 -4.60 0.47
CA TYR A 283 17.19 -3.66 0.23
C TYR A 283 17.62 -2.47 -0.65
N SER A 284 18.83 -2.49 -1.20
CA SER A 284 19.32 -1.49 -2.14
C SER A 284 18.31 -1.26 -3.28
N GLY A 285 17.98 0.00 -3.54
CA GLY A 285 17.05 0.40 -4.61
C GLY A 285 15.58 0.18 -4.29
N ARG A 286 15.23 -0.28 -3.08
CA ARG A 286 13.84 -0.54 -2.69
C ARG A 286 13.25 0.60 -1.91
N ILE A 287 12.06 0.99 -2.32
CA ILE A 287 11.27 2.02 -1.68
C ILE A 287 10.05 1.37 -1.05
N TYR A 288 9.78 1.75 0.18
CA TYR A 288 8.62 1.33 0.93
C TYR A 288 7.81 2.54 1.36
N LEU A 289 6.50 2.38 1.46
CA LEU A 289 5.60 3.34 2.07
C LEU A 289 4.86 2.62 3.19
N LYS A 290 5.05 3.09 4.42
CA LYS A 290 4.41 2.58 5.64
C LYS A 290 4.59 1.08 5.80
N GLY A 291 5.80 0.56 5.55
CA GLY A 291 6.03 -0.88 5.65
C GLY A 291 5.82 -1.65 4.35
N MET A 292 5.16 -1.07 3.34
CA MET A 292 4.76 -1.77 2.11
C MET A 292 5.68 -1.45 0.94
N LEU A 293 6.18 -2.47 0.25
CA LEU A 293 7.07 -2.31 -0.91
C LEU A 293 6.31 -1.64 -2.06
N LEU A 294 6.91 -0.61 -2.65
CA LEU A 294 6.48 -0.03 -3.92
C LEU A 294 7.09 -0.84 -5.09
N PRO A 295 6.29 -1.56 -5.90
CA PRO A 295 6.78 -2.45 -6.95
C PRO A 295 7.63 -1.78 -8.02
N ALA A 296 7.39 -0.50 -8.29
CA ALA A 296 8.13 0.27 -9.27
C ALA A 296 8.85 1.39 -8.52
N ALA A 297 10.14 1.19 -8.19
CA ALA A 297 10.97 2.32 -7.78
C ALA A 297 11.12 3.26 -8.99
N PHE A 298 10.81 4.53 -8.82
CA PHE A 298 10.89 5.48 -9.92
C PHE A 298 12.35 5.62 -10.35
N SER A 299 12.59 5.40 -11.65
CA SER A 299 13.85 5.53 -12.40
C SER A 299 14.58 4.22 -12.70
N GLU A 300 14.10 3.51 -13.72
CA GLU A 300 14.90 2.52 -14.49
C GLU A 300 16.21 3.14 -15.05
N ILE A 301 16.34 4.47 -15.02
CA ILE A 301 17.49 5.23 -15.51
C ILE A 301 18.54 5.43 -14.40
N LYS A 302 18.13 5.60 -13.13
CA LYS A 302 19.00 5.85 -11.96
C LYS A 302 18.35 5.32 -10.67
N PRO A 303 18.62 4.08 -10.27
CA PRO A 303 18.05 3.54 -9.04
C PRO A 303 18.69 4.17 -7.81
N TYR A 304 17.91 4.28 -6.72
CA TYR A 304 18.46 4.51 -5.38
C TYR A 304 19.54 3.47 -5.08
N LYS A 305 20.60 3.89 -4.37
CA LYS A 305 21.64 2.97 -3.93
C LYS A 305 21.30 2.35 -2.58
N LEU A 306 20.53 3.03 -1.74
CA LEU A 306 20.04 2.52 -0.46
C LEU A 306 18.56 2.17 -0.54
N GLY A 307 18.03 1.63 0.55
CA GLY A 307 16.60 1.43 0.72
C GLY A 307 15.99 2.53 1.60
N TYR A 308 14.72 2.85 1.37
CA TYR A 308 14.00 3.87 2.12
C TYR A 308 12.60 3.39 2.47
N ASN A 309 12.14 3.67 3.69
CA ASN A 309 10.75 3.50 4.08
C ASN A 309 10.15 4.85 4.46
N PHE A 310 9.22 5.34 3.64
CA PHE A 310 8.50 6.57 3.89
C PHE A 310 7.33 6.34 4.84
N ILE A 311 7.10 7.25 5.79
CA ILE A 311 5.91 7.19 6.67
C ILE A 311 4.70 7.89 6.06
N GLN A 312 4.94 8.80 5.12
CA GLN A 312 3.93 9.59 4.41
C GLN A 312 4.27 9.64 2.94
N GLY A 313 3.26 9.85 2.10
CA GLY A 313 3.46 9.90 0.67
C GLY A 313 2.19 9.68 -0.13
N ARG A 314 2.10 10.35 -1.28
CA ARG A 314 1.04 10.12 -2.26
C ARG A 314 1.51 9.15 -3.31
N VAL A 315 0.80 8.03 -3.42
CA VAL A 315 1.03 7.04 -4.46
C VAL A 315 -0.05 7.11 -5.54
N ASN A 316 0.27 6.61 -6.73
CA ASN A 316 -0.73 6.44 -7.79
C ASN A 316 -1.83 5.45 -7.36
N ARG A 317 -2.90 5.34 -8.17
CA ARG A 317 -4.04 4.46 -7.88
C ARG A 317 -3.61 3.02 -7.56
N ASP A 318 -2.64 2.50 -8.30
CA ASP A 318 -2.18 1.11 -8.20
C ASP A 318 -1.06 0.90 -7.16
N ARG A 319 -0.70 1.95 -6.42
CA ARG A 319 0.33 1.94 -5.36
C ARG A 319 1.70 1.45 -5.85
N GLN A 320 2.01 1.75 -7.09
CA GLN A 320 3.24 1.32 -7.74
C GLN A 320 4.39 2.29 -7.50
N ILE A 321 4.08 3.59 -7.47
CA ILE A 321 5.04 4.71 -7.47
C ILE A 321 4.53 5.86 -6.62
N MET A 322 5.45 6.69 -6.12
CA MET A 322 5.17 8.03 -5.59
C MET A 322 4.81 8.99 -6.74
N VAL A 323 3.89 9.93 -6.50
CA VAL A 323 3.37 10.83 -7.54
C VAL A 323 4.22 12.10 -7.69
N ASP A 324 4.80 12.60 -6.60
CA ASP A 324 5.56 13.85 -6.58
C ASP A 324 7.04 13.57 -6.25
N LYS A 325 7.90 13.75 -7.26
CA LYS A 325 9.35 13.55 -7.14
C LYS A 325 10.02 14.56 -6.23
N HIS A 326 9.50 15.80 -6.18
CA HIS A 326 10.07 16.83 -5.33
C HIS A 326 9.76 16.53 -3.86
N GLU A 327 8.53 16.07 -3.58
CA GLU A 327 8.13 15.58 -2.26
C GLU A 327 9.00 14.36 -1.84
N GLU A 328 9.23 13.43 -2.76
CA GLU A 328 10.10 12.26 -2.54
C GLU A 328 11.54 12.67 -2.19
N ALA A 329 12.19 13.49 -3.03
CA ALA A 329 13.55 13.98 -2.79
C ALA A 329 13.66 14.77 -1.48
N ASN A 330 12.67 15.62 -1.17
CA ASN A 330 12.64 16.35 0.09
C ASN A 330 12.49 15.40 1.30
N THR A 331 11.69 14.33 1.19
CA THR A 331 11.53 13.32 2.25
C THR A 331 12.82 12.55 2.46
N VAL A 332 13.47 12.08 1.38
CA VAL A 332 14.78 11.39 1.44
C VAL A 332 15.82 12.27 2.15
N ARG A 333 15.88 13.55 1.80
CA ARG A 333 16.76 14.51 2.47
C ARG A 333 16.44 14.62 3.97
N GLN A 334 15.17 14.73 4.36
CA GLN A 334 14.78 14.80 5.77
C GLN A 334 15.24 13.56 6.55
N ILE A 335 15.07 12.37 5.96
CA ILE A 335 15.54 11.11 6.53
C ILE A 335 17.06 11.17 6.76
N TRP A 336 17.84 11.61 5.76
CA TRP A 336 19.29 11.76 5.90
C TRP A 336 19.69 12.74 7.00
N GLU A 337 19.05 13.92 7.07
CA GLU A 337 19.37 14.91 8.09
C GLU A 337 19.05 14.44 9.50
N LEU A 338 17.95 13.71 9.68
CA LEU A 338 17.59 13.11 10.97
C LEU A 338 18.57 12.00 11.33
N ALA A 339 18.87 11.09 10.40
CA ALA A 339 19.82 9.99 10.61
C ALA A 339 21.22 10.50 10.95
N ILE A 340 21.70 11.57 10.30
CA ILE A 340 22.98 12.23 10.61
C ILE A 340 22.94 12.84 12.01
N ARG A 341 21.82 13.45 12.42
CA ARG A 341 21.69 14.07 13.73
C ARG A 341 21.72 13.04 14.87
N GLU A 342 21.08 11.90 14.66
CA GLU A 342 21.01 10.82 15.65
C GLU A 342 22.30 10.01 15.71
N ASN A 343 22.99 9.81 14.59
CA ASN A 343 24.19 8.99 14.51
C ASN A 343 25.26 9.56 13.56
N GLU A 344 25.73 10.78 13.86
CA GLU A 344 26.67 11.53 13.02
C GLU A 344 27.88 10.70 12.61
N LYS A 345 28.52 10.00 13.56
CA LYS A 345 29.76 9.26 13.31
C LYS A 345 29.59 8.11 12.31
N ALA A 346 28.45 7.45 12.31
CA ALA A 346 28.19 6.33 11.42
C ALA A 346 27.62 6.78 10.07
N VAL A 347 26.72 7.77 10.07
CA VAL A 347 25.91 8.13 8.90
C VAL A 347 26.57 9.21 8.05
N LEU A 348 27.17 10.23 8.67
CA LEU A 348 27.75 11.36 7.94
C LEU A 348 28.82 10.92 6.91
N PRO A 349 29.75 9.99 7.21
CA PRO A 349 30.72 9.52 6.22
C PRO A 349 30.05 8.87 4.99
N ILE A 350 28.94 8.15 5.19
CA ILE A 350 28.19 7.50 4.11
C ILE A 350 27.54 8.57 3.22
N TYR A 351 26.89 9.57 3.82
CA TYR A 351 26.26 10.65 3.06
C TYR A 351 27.28 11.46 2.25
N ILE A 352 28.45 11.74 2.83
CA ILE A 352 29.55 12.44 2.13
C ILE A 352 30.09 11.61 0.97
N ASP A 353 30.25 10.29 1.15
CA ASP A 353 30.65 9.38 0.06
C ASP A 353 29.69 9.47 -1.13
N PHE A 354 28.38 9.52 -0.85
CA PHE A 354 27.35 9.70 -1.89
C PHE A 354 27.47 11.04 -2.62
N LEU A 355 27.64 12.14 -1.88
CA LEU A 355 27.82 13.46 -2.48
C LEU A 355 29.07 13.52 -3.38
N GLN A 356 30.13 12.80 -3.03
CA GLN A 356 31.39 12.79 -3.77
C GLN A 356 31.39 11.84 -4.97
N ASN A 357 30.90 10.61 -4.76
CA ASN A 357 31.07 9.51 -5.71
C ASN A 357 29.79 9.21 -6.51
N PHE A 358 28.64 9.67 -6.04
CA PHE A 358 27.33 9.43 -6.66
C PHE A 358 26.45 10.70 -6.70
N PRO A 359 26.96 11.86 -7.18
CA PRO A 359 26.23 13.14 -7.13
C PRO A 359 24.94 13.17 -7.95
N GLU A 360 24.76 12.19 -8.85
CA GLU A 360 23.57 12.03 -9.68
C GLU A 360 22.55 11.04 -9.12
N ALA A 361 22.84 10.40 -7.98
CA ALA A 361 21.94 9.42 -7.38
C ALA A 361 20.71 10.09 -6.75
N PRO A 362 19.52 9.46 -6.83
CA PRO A 362 18.31 9.96 -6.16
C PRO A 362 18.49 10.14 -4.65
N ASP A 363 19.38 9.37 -4.03
CA ASP A 363 19.73 9.45 -2.60
C ASP A 363 20.20 10.84 -2.14
N VAL A 364 20.76 11.65 -3.06
CA VAL A 364 21.28 13.00 -2.79
C VAL A 364 20.66 14.04 -3.72
N GLU A 365 19.53 13.72 -4.35
CA GLU A 365 18.85 14.63 -5.27
C GLU A 365 18.45 15.93 -4.57
N SER A 366 18.72 17.07 -5.24
CA SER A 366 18.44 18.42 -4.72
C SER A 366 19.16 18.77 -3.41
N ALA A 367 20.22 18.04 -3.02
CA ALA A 367 20.99 18.34 -1.81
C ALA A 367 21.64 19.73 -1.83
N ASP A 368 21.99 20.26 -3.01
CA ASP A 368 22.56 21.60 -3.18
C ASP A 368 21.58 22.72 -2.84
N ILE A 369 20.27 22.46 -2.95
CA ILE A 369 19.21 23.44 -2.71
C ILE A 369 18.58 23.24 -1.32
N LEU A 370 18.29 22.00 -0.96
CA LEU A 370 17.37 21.69 0.13
C LEU A 370 18.06 21.45 1.49
N LEU A 371 19.36 21.15 1.53
CA LEU A 371 20.05 20.83 2.79
C LEU A 371 19.97 21.99 3.80
N ALA A 372 19.71 21.66 5.07
CA ALA A 372 19.77 22.60 6.17
C ALA A 372 21.20 23.06 6.45
N ASP A 373 21.35 24.32 6.89
CA ASP A 373 22.67 24.91 7.14
C ASP A 373 23.45 24.20 8.25
N THR A 374 22.74 23.61 9.22
CA THR A 374 23.33 22.76 10.26
C THR A 374 24.01 21.52 9.66
N THR A 375 23.35 20.81 8.75
CA THR A 375 23.90 19.65 8.06
C THR A 375 25.04 20.04 7.13
N LYS A 376 24.93 21.17 6.41
CA LYS A 376 26.03 21.72 5.59
C LYS A 376 27.28 22.00 6.44
N ALA A 377 27.10 22.56 7.64
CA ALA A 377 28.22 22.82 8.55
C ALA A 377 28.89 21.52 9.04
N LEU A 378 28.11 20.47 9.31
CA LEU A 378 28.66 19.15 9.66
C LEU A 378 29.49 18.54 8.52
N ILE A 379 28.96 18.57 7.30
CA ILE A 379 29.67 18.12 6.10
C ILE A 379 30.97 18.90 5.94
N TRP A 380 30.92 20.22 6.03
CA TRP A 380 32.09 21.07 5.90
C TRP A 380 33.16 20.78 6.96
N ARG A 381 32.75 20.64 8.22
CA ARG A 381 33.67 20.27 9.32
C ARG A 381 34.34 18.93 9.06
N HIS A 382 33.58 17.92 8.61
CA HIS A 382 34.13 16.61 8.29
C HIS A 382 35.16 16.68 7.16
N LEU A 383 34.82 17.39 6.07
CA LEU A 383 35.71 17.58 4.92
C LEU A 383 37.00 18.31 5.31
N LEU A 384 36.93 19.36 6.13
CA LEU A 384 38.11 20.06 6.65
C LEU A 384 39.02 19.16 7.47
N CYS A 385 38.45 18.36 8.38
CA CYS A 385 39.23 17.40 9.16
C CYS A 385 39.90 16.34 8.25
N LYS A 386 39.20 15.85 7.23
CA LYS A 386 39.75 14.87 6.28
C LYS A 386 40.83 15.46 5.37
N ALA A 387 40.71 16.73 5.00
CA ALA A 387 41.68 17.40 4.14
C ALA A 387 43.04 17.57 4.82
N ASP A 388 43.08 17.84 6.13
CA ASP A 388 44.32 18.04 6.90
C ASP A 388 45.30 19.01 6.20
N GLY A 389 44.76 20.06 5.57
CA GLY A 389 45.53 21.04 4.78
C GLY A 389 46.14 20.52 3.46
N LYS A 390 45.86 19.27 3.06
CA LYS A 390 46.42 18.59 1.88
C LYS A 390 45.46 18.51 0.70
N ILE A 391 44.16 18.72 0.92
CA ILE A 391 43.11 18.59 -0.08
C ILE A 391 42.35 19.91 -0.20
N PHE A 392 42.11 20.38 -1.43
CA PHE A 392 41.29 21.55 -1.72
C PHE A 392 39.98 21.10 -2.40
N TYR A 393 38.84 21.38 -1.77
CA TYR A 393 37.52 21.11 -2.33
C TYR A 393 37.05 22.31 -3.13
N TYR A 394 36.53 22.07 -4.34
CA TYR A 394 35.97 23.10 -5.20
C TYR A 394 34.70 22.60 -5.90
N SER A 395 33.86 23.53 -6.35
CA SER A 395 32.65 23.23 -7.13
C SER A 395 32.89 23.57 -8.59
N GLU A 396 32.74 22.58 -9.48
CA GLU A 396 32.83 22.79 -10.92
C GLU A 396 31.72 23.72 -11.45
N LYS A 397 30.52 23.66 -10.85
CA LYS A 397 29.38 24.54 -11.20
C LYS A 397 29.70 26.03 -10.96
N SER A 398 30.51 26.34 -9.94
CA SER A 398 30.92 27.71 -9.62
C SER A 398 31.94 28.26 -10.62
N HIS A 399 32.70 27.41 -11.31
CA HIS A 399 33.67 27.81 -12.31
C HIS A 399 33.01 28.26 -13.63
N ALA A 400 31.85 27.67 -13.98
CA ALA A 400 31.10 28.01 -15.20
C ALA A 400 30.42 29.38 -15.16
N GLN A 401 30.10 29.90 -13.97
CA GLN A 401 29.54 31.26 -13.82
C GLN A 401 30.61 32.36 -13.93
N VAL A 402 31.88 32.04 -13.64
CA VAL A 402 32.98 33.02 -13.76
C VAL A 402 33.52 33.07 -15.20
N SER A 403 33.51 31.97 -15.94
CA SER A 403 33.96 31.92 -17.33
C SER A 403 32.94 32.43 -18.36
N SER A 404 31.71 32.73 -17.95
CA SER A 404 30.64 33.29 -18.80
C SER A 404 30.43 34.80 -18.62
N SER A 405 31.29 35.49 -17.86
CA SER A 405 31.38 36.94 -17.90
C SER A 405 32.28 37.34 -19.07
N PRO A 406 31.75 37.90 -20.19
CA PRO A 406 32.60 38.48 -21.20
C PRO A 406 33.22 39.73 -20.59
N ASN A 407 34.53 39.85 -20.64
CA ASN A 407 35.17 41.16 -20.56
C ASN A 407 34.54 42.05 -21.65
N ALA A 408 33.76 43.05 -21.22
CA ALA A 408 33.42 44.24 -21.98
C ALA A 408 33.33 45.43 -21.02
#